data_AF-A0A962L8L2-F1
#
_entry.id   AF-A0A962L8L2-F1
#
_cell.length_a   1.000
_cell.length_b   1.000
_cell.length_c   1.000
_cell.angle_alpha   90.00
_cell.angle_beta   90.00
_cell.angle_gamma   90.00
#
_symmetry.space_group_name_H-M   'P 1'
#
loop_
_entity.id
_entity.type
_entity.pdbx_description
1 polymer ?
#
loop_
_entity_poly.entity_id
_entity_poly.type
_entity_poly.pdbx_seq_one_letter_code
_entity_poly.pdbx_strand_id
1 'polypeptide(L)'
;MTPREIVHELDRHIIGQADAKRAVAIALRNRWRRLQLDDDLRAEISPKNILMIGPTGVGKTEIARRLAKLAAAPFVKVEATKFTEVGYVGRDVESIIRDLVEASVKMQREEAMKGVRARAEDAAEERVLDALLPPARTEDSTGDRNSGTRQLFRKKLRQGELDDKEIEVQVSAAPVGVEIMAPPGMEEMTSQLQNMFSSMAPNKTKSRTMKVKDALRQLIDDEASRLVNEDEVKLKAVDAVEQTGIVFIDEMDKVAKRGEHFGGADVSREGVQRDLLPLIEGCTVSTKYGMIRTDHVLFIASGAFHLSRPSDLIPELQGRLPIRVELDALNVEDFERILTEPSASLTE
;
A
#
# COMPACT_ATOMS: atom_id res chain seq x y z
N MET A 1 -9.65 -17.38 -7.56
CA MET A 1 -10.36 -16.89 -8.77
C MET A 1 -9.79 -17.52 -10.04
N THR A 2 -10.63 -17.83 -11.01
CA THR A 2 -10.24 -18.24 -12.37
C THR A 2 -9.89 -17.01 -13.22
N PRO A 3 -9.15 -17.14 -14.33
CA PRO A 3 -8.87 -16.01 -15.22
C PRO A 3 -10.13 -15.29 -15.71
N ARG A 4 -11.21 -16.03 -15.98
CA ARG A 4 -12.49 -15.46 -16.41
C ARG A 4 -13.16 -14.62 -15.32
N GLU A 5 -13.12 -15.09 -14.07
CA GLU A 5 -13.62 -14.32 -12.92
C GLU A 5 -12.81 -13.04 -12.71
N ILE A 6 -11.48 -13.10 -12.87
CA ILE A 6 -10.62 -11.91 -12.73
C ILE A 6 -10.97 -10.89 -13.81
N VAL A 7 -11.10 -11.32 -15.08
CA VAL A 7 -11.50 -10.41 -16.17
C VAL A 7 -12.88 -9.81 -15.89
N HIS A 8 -13.85 -10.61 -15.46
CA HIS A 8 -15.19 -10.13 -15.14
C HIS A 8 -15.19 -9.09 -14.01
N GLU A 9 -14.35 -9.28 -12.99
CA GLU A 9 -14.23 -8.31 -11.90
C GLU A 9 -13.51 -7.03 -12.36
N LEU A 10 -12.53 -7.13 -13.27
CA LEU A 10 -11.91 -5.97 -13.90
C LEU A 10 -12.88 -5.21 -14.82
N ASP A 11 -13.84 -5.90 -15.46
CA ASP A 11 -14.86 -5.27 -16.31
C ASP A 11 -15.76 -4.30 -15.53
N ARG A 12 -15.91 -4.48 -14.20
CA ARG A 12 -16.68 -3.57 -13.34
C ARG A 12 -16.03 -2.20 -13.13
N HIS A 13 -14.74 -2.06 -13.49
CA HIS A 13 -13.97 -0.85 -13.22
C HIS A 13 -13.25 -0.31 -14.44
N ILE A 14 -12.98 -1.14 -15.44
CA ILE A 14 -12.26 -0.77 -16.65
C ILE A 14 -13.14 -1.09 -17.86
N ILE A 15 -13.31 -0.12 -18.75
CA ILE A 15 -14.03 -0.30 -20.03
C ILE A 15 -13.03 -0.76 -21.11
N GLY A 16 -13.44 -1.72 -21.94
CA GLY A 16 -12.62 -2.23 -23.04
C GLY A 16 -11.38 -2.99 -22.59
N GLN A 17 -10.29 -2.87 -23.34
CA GLN A 17 -8.94 -3.38 -22.98
C GLN A 17 -8.89 -4.88 -22.65
N ALA A 18 -9.61 -5.71 -23.41
CA ALA A 18 -9.81 -7.13 -23.13
C ALA A 18 -8.49 -7.91 -23.08
N ASP A 19 -7.55 -7.62 -23.97
CA ASP A 19 -6.27 -8.31 -24.02
C ASP A 19 -5.40 -7.99 -22.81
N ALA A 20 -5.37 -6.73 -22.38
CA ALA A 20 -4.67 -6.32 -21.15
C ALA A 20 -5.27 -7.00 -19.91
N LYS A 21 -6.61 -7.06 -19.81
CA LYS A 21 -7.30 -7.77 -18.72
C LYS A 21 -6.97 -9.27 -18.71
N ARG A 22 -6.94 -9.91 -19.88
CA ARG A 22 -6.56 -11.34 -20.01
C ARG A 22 -5.10 -11.56 -19.60
N ALA A 23 -4.20 -10.71 -20.05
CA ALA A 23 -2.77 -10.79 -19.72
C ALA A 23 -2.55 -10.73 -18.20
N VAL A 24 -3.14 -9.75 -17.51
CA VAL A 24 -3.01 -9.63 -16.05
C VAL A 24 -3.72 -10.76 -15.30
N ALA A 25 -4.85 -11.25 -15.81
CA ALA A 25 -5.56 -12.38 -15.22
C ALA A 25 -4.74 -13.68 -15.31
N ILE A 26 -4.03 -13.90 -16.41
CA ILE A 26 -3.12 -15.03 -16.56
C ILE A 26 -1.93 -14.90 -15.60
N ALA A 27 -1.33 -13.71 -15.49
CA ALA A 27 -0.22 -13.48 -14.56
C ALA A 27 -0.63 -13.77 -13.11
N LEU A 28 -1.78 -13.25 -12.67
CA LEU A 28 -2.31 -13.52 -11.33
C LEU A 28 -2.68 -15.00 -11.13
N ARG A 29 -3.23 -15.67 -12.14
CA ARG A 29 -3.53 -17.10 -12.07
C ARG A 29 -2.27 -17.95 -11.98
N ASN A 30 -1.22 -17.62 -12.74
CA ASN A 30 0.06 -18.33 -12.68
C ASN A 30 0.69 -18.20 -11.31
N ARG A 31 0.54 -17.06 -10.66
CA ARG A 31 0.96 -16.86 -9.29
C ARG A 31 0.23 -17.78 -8.31
N TRP A 32 -1.09 -17.90 -8.41
CA TRP A 32 -1.83 -18.89 -7.61
C TRP A 32 -1.37 -20.32 -7.89
N ARG A 33 -1.14 -20.69 -9.17
CA ARG A 33 -0.61 -22.01 -9.55
C ARG A 33 0.75 -22.27 -8.92
N ARG A 34 1.65 -21.28 -8.92
CA ARG A 34 2.98 -21.35 -8.28
C ARG A 34 2.89 -21.71 -6.80
N LEU A 35 1.95 -21.11 -6.07
CA LEU A 35 1.73 -21.39 -4.65
C LEU A 35 1.19 -22.80 -4.37
N GLN A 36 0.70 -23.53 -5.38
CA GLN A 36 0.24 -24.92 -5.24
C GLN A 36 1.34 -25.95 -5.54
N LEU A 37 2.52 -25.51 -5.99
CA LEU A 37 3.64 -26.39 -6.28
C LEU A 37 4.48 -26.62 -5.03
N ASP A 38 5.24 -27.71 -5.03
CA ASP A 38 6.26 -28.02 -4.01
C ASP A 38 7.36 -26.95 -3.99
N ASP A 39 8.03 -26.80 -2.85
CA ASP A 39 8.96 -25.68 -2.60
C ASP A 39 10.12 -25.64 -3.62
N ASP A 40 10.65 -26.80 -4.02
CA ASP A 40 11.72 -26.91 -5.01
C ASP A 40 11.29 -26.35 -6.38
N LEU A 41 10.10 -26.70 -6.85
CA LEU A 41 9.55 -26.20 -8.12
C LEU A 41 9.06 -24.76 -8.01
N ARG A 42 8.62 -24.34 -6.83
CA ARG A 42 8.11 -22.99 -6.58
C ARG A 42 9.20 -21.94 -6.79
N ALA A 43 10.42 -22.22 -6.33
CA ALA A 43 11.57 -21.32 -6.44
C ALA A 43 12.02 -21.12 -7.90
N GLU A 44 11.93 -22.16 -8.73
CA GLU A 44 12.35 -22.14 -10.14
C GLU A 44 11.41 -21.33 -11.06
N ILE A 45 10.18 -21.04 -10.62
CA ILE A 45 9.18 -20.36 -11.44
C ILE A 45 9.19 -18.85 -11.17
N SER A 46 9.82 -18.13 -12.09
CA SER A 46 9.80 -16.66 -12.09
C SER A 46 8.43 -16.08 -12.52
N PRO A 47 8.04 -14.92 -11.97
CA PRO A 47 6.88 -14.17 -12.43
C PRO A 47 6.96 -13.86 -13.93
N LYS A 48 5.80 -13.90 -14.59
CA LYS A 48 5.68 -13.46 -15.99
C LYS A 48 5.36 -11.96 -16.00
N ASN A 49 6.41 -11.15 -15.92
CA ASN A 49 6.27 -9.70 -15.93
C ASN A 49 5.66 -9.19 -17.24
N ILE A 50 5.02 -8.03 -17.16
CA ILE A 50 4.15 -7.51 -18.21
C ILE A 50 4.67 -6.17 -18.70
N LEU A 51 4.68 -5.96 -20.02
CA LEU A 51 4.85 -4.67 -20.66
C LEU A 51 3.52 -4.25 -21.32
N MET A 52 2.90 -3.21 -20.79
CA MET A 52 1.71 -2.56 -21.33
C MET A 52 2.12 -1.43 -22.29
N ILE A 53 1.61 -1.47 -23.51
CA ILE A 53 1.91 -0.51 -24.58
C ILE A 53 0.61 0.18 -24.96
N GLY A 54 0.57 1.51 -25.02
CA GLY A 54 -0.62 2.23 -25.50
C GLY A 54 -0.62 3.69 -25.10
N PRO A 55 -1.54 4.53 -25.63
CA PRO A 55 -1.55 5.96 -25.35
C PRO A 55 -1.91 6.25 -23.88
N THR A 56 -1.68 7.49 -23.43
CA THR A 56 -2.07 7.92 -22.09
C THR A 56 -3.59 7.89 -21.92
N GLY A 57 -4.07 7.67 -20.69
CA GLY A 57 -5.51 7.70 -20.39
C GLY A 57 -6.32 6.45 -20.74
N VAL A 58 -5.74 5.43 -21.39
CA VAL A 58 -6.47 4.19 -21.78
C VAL A 58 -6.68 3.17 -20.66
N GLY A 59 -6.26 3.48 -19.42
CA GLY A 59 -6.49 2.60 -18.25
C GLY A 59 -5.35 1.69 -17.83
N LYS A 60 -4.13 1.82 -18.38
CA LYS A 60 -2.94 1.02 -18.00
C LYS A 60 -2.72 0.93 -16.48
N THR A 61 -2.63 2.09 -15.82
CA THR A 61 -2.43 2.15 -14.35
C THR A 61 -3.63 1.62 -13.59
N GLU A 62 -4.85 1.81 -14.10
CA GLU A 62 -6.08 1.38 -13.41
C GLU A 62 -6.22 -0.13 -13.43
N ILE A 63 -5.88 -0.79 -14.54
CA ILE A 63 -5.83 -2.27 -14.62
C ILE A 63 -4.86 -2.82 -13.56
N ALA A 64 -3.64 -2.28 -13.45
CA ALA A 64 -2.65 -2.73 -12.47
C ALA A 64 -3.11 -2.48 -11.02
N ARG A 65 -3.68 -1.30 -10.74
CA ARG A 65 -4.22 -0.95 -9.42
C ARG A 65 -5.37 -1.87 -9.01
N ARG A 66 -6.32 -2.12 -9.90
CA ARG A 66 -7.45 -3.02 -9.64
C ARG A 66 -6.99 -4.46 -9.46
N LEU A 67 -6.05 -4.92 -10.28
CA LEU A 67 -5.43 -6.24 -10.11
C LEU A 67 -4.84 -6.41 -8.71
N ALA A 68 -4.08 -5.43 -8.22
CA ALA A 68 -3.50 -5.49 -6.88
C ALA A 68 -4.56 -5.54 -5.78
N LYS A 69 -5.61 -4.71 -5.89
CA LYS A 69 -6.74 -4.72 -4.96
C LYS A 69 -7.46 -6.08 -4.94
N LEU A 70 -7.69 -6.69 -6.11
CA LEU A 70 -8.30 -8.01 -6.23
C LEU A 70 -7.43 -9.13 -5.67
N ALA A 71 -6.12 -9.01 -5.84
CA ALA A 71 -5.16 -9.98 -5.32
C ALA A 71 -4.85 -9.78 -3.83
N ALA A 72 -5.40 -8.75 -3.18
CA ALA A 72 -5.00 -8.28 -1.86
C ALA A 72 -3.45 -8.20 -1.76
N ALA A 73 -2.85 -7.55 -2.75
CA ALA A 73 -1.40 -7.47 -2.92
C ALA A 73 -0.87 -6.06 -2.62
N PRO A 74 0.30 -5.93 -1.97
CA PRO A 74 1.02 -4.66 -1.89
C PRO A 74 1.30 -4.11 -3.28
N PHE A 75 1.10 -2.80 -3.45
CA PHE A 75 1.23 -2.14 -4.76
C PHE A 75 1.94 -0.81 -4.63
N VAL A 76 2.90 -0.57 -5.53
CA VAL A 76 3.56 0.73 -5.68
C VAL A 76 3.55 1.16 -7.15
N LYS A 77 3.29 2.45 -7.40
CA LYS A 77 3.48 3.09 -8.71
C LYS A 77 4.73 3.96 -8.65
N VAL A 78 5.63 3.77 -9.60
CA VAL A 78 6.79 4.64 -9.82
C VAL A 78 6.88 5.06 -11.27
N GLU A 79 7.56 6.17 -11.55
CA GLU A 79 7.84 6.66 -12.91
C GLU A 79 9.31 6.39 -13.20
N ALA A 80 9.62 5.78 -14.35
CA ALA A 80 11.00 5.43 -14.70
C ALA A 80 11.92 6.65 -14.83
N THR A 81 11.35 7.80 -15.22
CA THR A 81 12.05 9.08 -15.36
C THR A 81 12.57 9.66 -14.04
N LYS A 82 12.08 9.17 -12.89
CA LYS A 82 12.57 9.59 -11.57
C LYS A 82 14.04 9.24 -11.32
N PHE A 83 14.60 8.30 -12.09
CA PHE A 83 15.96 7.79 -11.90
C PHE A 83 16.98 8.37 -12.90
N THR A 84 16.57 9.21 -13.87
CA THR A 84 17.49 9.79 -14.88
C THR A 84 18.16 11.08 -14.36
N GLU A 85 19.19 10.91 -13.52
CA GLU A 85 20.33 11.78 -13.11
C GLU A 85 20.20 13.31 -12.87
N VAL A 86 19.18 14.04 -13.30
CA VAL A 86 19.12 15.51 -13.09
C VAL A 86 18.36 15.89 -11.80
N GLY A 87 17.89 14.88 -11.05
CA GLY A 87 16.83 15.07 -10.05
C GLY A 87 17.20 14.92 -8.58
N TYR A 88 18.09 14.01 -8.18
CA TYR A 88 18.48 13.92 -6.76
C TYR A 88 19.62 12.94 -6.51
N VAL A 89 20.59 13.39 -5.72
CA VAL A 89 21.56 12.55 -5.02
C VAL A 89 20.77 11.73 -3.98
N GLY A 90 20.62 10.42 -4.16
CA GLY A 90 20.13 9.53 -3.08
C GLY A 90 18.83 8.75 -3.31
N ARG A 91 18.19 8.81 -4.50
CA ARG A 91 17.12 7.85 -4.83
C ARG A 91 17.62 6.73 -5.73
N ASP A 92 18.19 5.76 -5.06
CA ASP A 92 18.48 4.42 -5.54
C ASP A 92 17.18 3.71 -5.99
N VAL A 93 17.24 2.96 -7.10
CA VAL A 93 16.13 2.15 -7.63
C VAL A 93 15.57 1.18 -6.59
N GLU A 94 16.38 0.77 -5.61
CA GLU A 94 15.92 -0.04 -4.47
C GLU A 94 14.83 0.66 -3.63
N SER A 95 14.69 1.99 -3.72
CA SER A 95 13.62 2.72 -3.03
C SER A 95 12.23 2.23 -3.46
N ILE A 96 12.09 1.68 -4.68
CA ILE A 96 10.85 1.06 -5.16
C ILE A 96 10.41 -0.06 -4.21
N ILE A 97 11.34 -0.90 -3.77
CA ILE A 97 11.06 -2.02 -2.88
C ILE A 97 10.81 -1.51 -1.45
N ARG A 98 11.55 -0.49 -1.00
CA ARG A 98 11.31 0.14 0.30
C ARG A 98 9.89 0.72 0.39
N ASP A 99 9.45 1.44 -0.63
CA ASP A 99 8.09 1.99 -0.74
C ASP A 99 7.02 0.88 -0.80
N LEU A 100 7.31 -0.22 -1.51
CA LEU A 100 6.41 -1.37 -1.59
C LEU A 100 6.19 -2.05 -0.22
N VAL A 101 7.25 -2.16 0.59
CA VAL A 101 7.15 -2.71 1.96
C VAL A 101 6.39 -1.77 2.88
N GLU A 102 6.60 -0.46 2.77
CA GLU A 102 5.80 0.50 3.52
C GLU A 102 4.30 0.40 3.20
N ALA A 103 3.96 0.25 1.91
CA ALA A 103 2.60 -0.01 1.49
C ALA A 103 2.05 -1.34 2.06
N SER A 104 2.88 -2.39 2.08
CA SER A 104 2.53 -3.70 2.67
C SER A 104 2.27 -3.60 4.17
N VAL A 105 3.15 -2.95 4.94
CA VAL A 105 3.00 -2.77 6.39
C VAL A 105 1.71 -2.02 6.71
N LYS A 106 1.40 -0.96 5.96
CA LYS A 106 0.14 -0.23 6.12
C LYS A 106 -1.06 -1.14 5.88
N MET A 107 -1.04 -1.89 4.78
CA MET A 107 -2.11 -2.83 4.43
C MET A 107 -2.31 -3.92 5.50
N GLN A 108 -1.23 -4.52 5.99
CA GLN A 108 -1.29 -5.56 7.04
C GLN A 108 -1.75 -5.01 8.38
N ARG A 109 -1.35 -3.78 8.73
CA ARG A 109 -1.81 -3.12 9.96
C ARG A 109 -3.31 -2.84 9.89
N GLU A 110 -3.81 -2.33 8.77
CA GLU A 110 -5.26 -2.11 8.57
C GLU A 110 -6.06 -3.41 8.71
N GLU A 111 -5.54 -4.52 8.18
CA GLU A 111 -6.20 -5.82 8.31
C GLU A 111 -6.15 -6.37 9.74
N ALA A 112 -5.01 -6.23 10.43
CA ALA A 112 -4.89 -6.60 11.83
C ALA A 112 -5.84 -5.79 12.73
N MET A 113 -5.97 -4.48 12.49
CA MET A 113 -6.91 -3.60 13.19
C MET A 113 -8.36 -4.05 13.02
N LYS A 114 -8.77 -4.43 11.80
CA LYS A 114 -10.11 -5.00 11.57
C LYS A 114 -10.31 -6.29 12.36
N GLY A 115 -9.31 -7.16 12.41
CA GLY A 115 -9.36 -8.42 13.15
C GLY A 115 -9.57 -8.25 14.67
N VAL A 116 -9.04 -7.17 15.26
CA VAL A 116 -9.19 -6.87 16.70
C VAL A 116 -10.34 -5.91 17.02
N ARG A 117 -11.09 -5.45 16.00
CA ARG A 117 -12.07 -4.37 16.14
C ARG A 117 -13.12 -4.62 17.22
N ALA A 118 -13.70 -5.82 17.28
CA ALA A 118 -14.71 -6.15 18.29
C ALA A 118 -14.16 -6.03 19.72
N ARG A 119 -12.92 -6.48 19.94
CA ARG A 119 -12.25 -6.37 21.25
C ARG A 119 -11.87 -4.91 21.57
N ALA A 120 -11.50 -4.13 20.55
CA ALA A 120 -11.23 -2.71 20.69
C ALA A 120 -12.51 -1.93 21.03
N GLU A 121 -13.65 -2.28 20.43
CA GLU A 121 -14.97 -1.73 20.74
C GLU A 121 -15.37 -1.99 22.19
N ASP A 122 -15.27 -3.25 22.66
CA ASP A 122 -15.55 -3.57 24.06
C ASP A 122 -14.60 -2.81 25.02
N ALA A 123 -13.31 -2.73 24.72
CA ALA A 123 -12.33 -2.01 25.55
C ALA A 123 -12.58 -0.48 25.56
N ALA A 124 -12.95 0.10 24.41
CA ALA A 124 -13.28 1.51 24.28
C ALA A 124 -14.57 1.85 25.06
N GLU A 125 -15.58 0.97 25.01
CA GLU A 125 -16.79 1.10 25.82
C GLU A 125 -16.45 1.14 27.32
N GLU A 126 -15.55 0.27 27.80
CA GLU A 126 -15.14 0.29 29.21
C GLU A 126 -14.50 1.63 29.60
N ARG A 127 -13.65 2.21 28.74
CA ARG A 127 -13.02 3.51 29.00
C ARG A 127 -14.02 4.67 29.01
N VAL A 128 -15.02 4.63 28.14
CA VAL A 128 -16.13 5.59 28.16
C VAL A 128 -16.95 5.45 29.44
N LEU A 129 -17.25 4.22 29.85
CA LEU A 129 -17.98 3.95 31.09
C LEU A 129 -17.21 4.40 32.32
N ASP A 130 -15.88 4.26 32.35
CA ASP A 130 -15.04 4.76 33.45
C ASP A 130 -15.06 6.30 33.55
N ALA A 131 -15.15 7.00 32.41
CA ALA A 131 -15.29 8.46 32.39
C ALA A 131 -16.70 8.92 32.82
N LEU A 132 -17.74 8.15 32.50
CA LEU A 132 -19.14 8.45 32.87
C LEU A 132 -19.47 8.08 34.32
N LEU A 133 -18.85 7.02 34.83
CA LEU A 133 -19.06 6.47 36.16
C LEU A 133 -17.72 6.39 36.90
N PRO A 134 -17.13 7.53 37.30
CA PRO A 134 -15.87 7.52 38.02
C PRO A 134 -16.03 6.70 39.31
N PRO A 135 -15.12 5.74 39.59
CA PRO A 135 -15.22 4.91 40.78
C PRO A 135 -15.17 5.81 42.03
N ALA A 136 -15.97 5.47 43.04
CA ALA A 136 -15.90 6.12 44.33
C ALA A 136 -14.46 5.98 44.85
N ARG A 137 -13.82 7.11 45.22
CA ARG A 137 -12.46 7.16 45.78
C ARG A 137 -12.43 6.43 47.14
N THR A 138 -12.37 5.12 47.10
CA THR A 138 -12.14 4.25 48.24
C THR A 138 -11.20 3.15 47.76
N GLU A 139 -10.02 3.09 48.39
CA GLU A 139 -8.82 2.36 47.96
C GLU A 139 -8.98 0.83 47.88
N ASP A 140 -10.16 0.28 48.15
CA ASP A 140 -10.44 -1.17 48.21
C ASP A 140 -11.58 -1.68 47.30
N SER A 141 -11.93 -0.96 46.23
CA SER A 141 -13.04 -1.38 45.34
C SER A 141 -12.57 -2.12 44.07
N THR A 142 -11.94 -3.28 44.24
CA THR A 142 -11.82 -4.28 43.15
C THR A 142 -13.18 -4.91 42.77
N GLY A 143 -14.27 -4.54 43.45
CA GLY A 143 -15.57 -5.22 43.38
C GLY A 143 -16.65 -4.66 42.44
N ASP A 144 -16.52 -3.47 41.83
CA ASP A 144 -17.68 -2.84 41.16
C ASP A 144 -17.61 -2.74 39.62
N ARG A 145 -16.74 -3.53 38.98
CA ARG A 145 -16.71 -3.65 37.50
C ARG A 145 -17.98 -4.26 36.90
N ASN A 146 -18.84 -4.86 37.73
CA ASN A 146 -20.06 -5.55 37.28
C ASN A 146 -21.33 -5.01 37.97
N SER A 147 -21.31 -3.75 38.42
CA SER A 147 -22.47 -3.12 39.03
C SER A 147 -23.67 -3.09 38.07
N GLY A 148 -24.88 -3.29 38.60
CA GLY A 148 -26.10 -3.21 37.78
C GLY A 148 -26.24 -1.87 37.06
N THR A 149 -25.72 -0.79 37.67
CA THR A 149 -25.64 0.55 37.08
C THR A 149 -24.74 0.57 35.84
N ARG A 150 -23.57 -0.07 35.89
CA ARG A 150 -22.64 -0.12 34.74
C ARG A 150 -23.24 -0.87 33.55
N GLN A 151 -23.95 -1.98 33.81
CA GLN A 151 -24.65 -2.72 32.76
C GLN A 151 -25.78 -1.91 32.10
N LEU A 152 -26.53 -1.13 32.89
CA LEU A 152 -27.54 -0.21 32.37
C LEU A 152 -26.92 0.88 31.49
N PHE A 153 -25.83 1.50 31.93
CA PHE A 153 -25.12 2.52 31.14
C PHE A 153 -24.49 1.94 29.87
N ARG A 154 -23.95 0.71 29.91
CA ARG A 154 -23.47 0.03 28.71
C ARG A 154 -24.59 -0.16 27.69
N LYS A 155 -25.78 -0.58 28.13
CA LYS A 155 -26.95 -0.71 27.25
C LYS A 155 -27.32 0.64 26.63
N LYS A 156 -27.37 1.71 27.42
CA LYS A 156 -27.65 3.07 26.95
C LYS A 156 -26.61 3.61 25.97
N LEU A 157 -25.33 3.29 26.20
CA LEU A 157 -24.22 3.65 25.30
C LEU A 157 -24.40 2.97 23.93
N ARG A 158 -24.65 1.65 23.92
CA ARG A 158 -24.91 0.90 22.68
C ARG A 158 -26.17 1.33 21.94
N GLN A 159 -27.15 1.89 22.65
CA GLN A 159 -28.38 2.44 22.08
C GLN A 159 -28.22 3.88 21.56
N GLY A 160 -27.06 4.51 21.75
CA GLY A 160 -26.78 5.89 21.32
C GLY A 160 -27.44 6.97 22.21
N GLU A 161 -28.02 6.59 23.35
CA GLU A 161 -28.71 7.53 24.26
C GLU A 161 -27.75 8.51 24.96
N LEU A 162 -26.45 8.23 24.91
CA LEU A 162 -25.40 8.99 25.60
C LEU A 162 -24.51 9.80 24.64
N ASP A 163 -24.74 9.71 23.33
CA ASP A 163 -23.87 10.25 22.28
C ASP A 163 -23.51 11.73 22.47
N ASP A 164 -24.49 12.54 22.89
CA ASP A 164 -24.35 13.99 23.05
C ASP A 164 -23.74 14.42 24.40
N LYS A 165 -23.55 13.51 25.35
CA LYS A 165 -22.91 13.86 26.63
C LYS A 165 -21.43 14.16 26.41
N GLU A 166 -20.94 15.16 27.13
CA GLU A 166 -19.52 15.47 27.15
C GLU A 166 -18.82 14.65 28.23
N ILE A 167 -17.70 14.04 27.86
CA ILE A 167 -16.83 13.30 28.76
C ILE A 167 -15.39 13.77 28.58
N GLU A 168 -14.63 13.70 29.67
CA GLU A 168 -13.19 13.91 29.64
C GLU A 168 -12.50 12.54 29.50
N VAL A 169 -11.76 12.36 28.41
CA VAL A 169 -11.04 11.12 28.13
C VAL A 169 -9.58 11.39 27.80
N GLN A 170 -8.71 10.49 28.24
CA GLN A 170 -7.31 10.50 27.86
C GLN A 170 -7.17 9.89 26.47
N VAL A 171 -6.75 10.67 25.48
CA VAL A 171 -6.55 10.18 24.12
C VAL A 171 -5.08 10.27 23.74
N SER A 172 -4.65 9.40 22.82
CA SER A 172 -3.30 9.48 22.27
C SER A 172 -3.09 10.86 21.64
N ALA A 173 -2.08 11.60 22.10
CA ALA A 173 -1.72 12.86 21.47
C ALA A 173 -0.72 12.59 20.35
N ALA A 174 -0.95 13.16 19.16
CA ALA A 174 0.09 13.20 18.15
C ALA A 174 1.32 13.91 18.75
N PRO A 175 2.54 13.39 18.55
CA PRO A 175 3.74 14.05 19.03
C PRO A 175 3.78 15.45 18.43
N VAL A 176 3.79 16.48 19.29
CA VAL A 176 4.03 17.85 18.86
C VAL A 176 5.43 17.86 18.26
N GLY A 177 5.51 17.97 16.94
CA GLY A 177 6.77 18.04 16.22
C GLY A 177 7.54 19.27 16.71
N VAL A 178 8.67 19.04 17.38
CA VAL A 178 9.65 20.10 17.54
C VAL A 178 10.30 20.26 16.18
N GLU A 179 9.89 21.26 15.40
CA GLU A 179 10.60 21.61 14.18
C GLU A 179 11.97 22.17 14.56
N ILE A 180 12.98 21.30 14.50
CA ILE A 180 14.37 21.70 14.61
C ILE A 180 14.76 22.30 13.26
N MET A 181 14.84 23.63 13.19
CA MET A 181 15.36 24.33 12.02
C MET A 181 16.83 23.95 11.84
N ALA A 182 17.11 23.03 10.92
CA ALA A 182 18.45 22.56 10.63
C ALA A 182 19.02 23.22 9.36
N PRO A 183 20.36 23.40 9.27
CA PRO A 183 21.02 23.85 8.05
C PRO A 183 20.80 22.88 6.89
N PRO A 184 20.75 23.36 5.63
CA PRO A 184 20.61 22.51 4.44
C PRO A 184 21.73 21.46 4.39
N GLY A 185 21.34 20.20 4.16
CA GLY A 185 22.24 19.03 4.17
C GLY A 185 22.17 18.15 5.43
N MET A 186 21.39 18.52 6.45
CA MET A 186 21.19 17.73 7.68
C MET A 186 19.74 17.28 7.93
N GLU A 187 18.87 17.39 6.91
CA GLU A 187 17.43 17.08 7.00
C GLU A 187 17.17 15.59 7.33
N GLU A 188 17.98 14.68 6.81
CA GLU A 188 17.82 13.26 7.05
C GLU A 188 18.18 12.89 8.51
N MET A 189 19.25 13.50 9.05
CA MET A 189 19.70 13.30 10.43
C MET A 189 18.70 13.87 11.45
N THR A 190 18.09 15.02 11.18
CA THR A 190 17.06 15.57 12.08
C THR A 190 15.80 14.72 12.12
N SER A 191 15.37 14.18 10.98
CA SER A 191 14.22 13.27 10.91
C SER A 191 14.46 11.99 11.73
N GLN A 192 15.70 11.46 11.67
CA GLN A 192 16.10 10.27 12.41
C GLN A 192 16.16 10.54 13.93
N LEU A 193 16.73 11.67 14.35
CA LEU A 193 16.76 12.09 15.75
C LEU A 193 15.36 12.35 16.32
N GLN A 194 14.46 12.94 15.53
CA GLN A 194 13.07 13.19 15.94
C GLN A 194 12.32 11.87 16.14
N ASN A 195 12.50 10.90 15.24
CA ASN A 195 11.92 9.55 15.38
C ASN A 195 12.47 8.83 16.62
N MET A 196 13.78 8.90 16.88
CA MET A 196 14.38 8.35 18.11
C MET A 196 13.79 9.01 19.37
N PHE A 197 13.64 10.33 19.40
CA PHE A 197 13.09 11.06 20.56
C PHE A 197 11.61 10.73 20.81
N SER A 198 10.83 10.55 19.73
CA SER A 198 9.42 10.13 19.82
C SER A 198 9.26 8.70 20.32
N SER A 199 10.22 7.81 20.04
CA SER A 199 10.20 6.40 20.47
C SER A 199 10.60 6.19 21.93
N MET A 200 11.38 7.11 22.52
CA MET A 200 11.82 7.06 23.92
C MET A 200 10.90 7.81 24.89
N ALA A 201 10.06 8.72 24.39
CA ALA A 201 9.07 9.40 25.21
C ALA A 201 7.88 8.45 25.47
N PRO A 202 7.43 8.27 26.73
CA PRO A 202 6.23 7.50 27.00
C PRO A 202 5.06 8.10 26.21
N ASN A 203 4.23 7.23 25.59
CA ASN A 203 3.04 7.62 24.83
C ASN A 203 2.28 8.72 25.58
N LYS A 204 2.43 9.98 25.12
CA LYS A 204 1.82 11.12 25.80
C LYS A 204 0.32 11.07 25.52
N THR A 205 -0.45 10.65 26.51
CA THR A 205 -1.90 10.81 26.50
C THR A 205 -2.24 12.22 26.93
N LYS A 206 -3.15 12.89 26.21
CA LYS A 206 -3.67 14.21 26.60
C LYS A 206 -5.12 14.07 27.00
N SER A 207 -5.49 14.67 28.12
CA SER A 207 -6.89 14.77 28.52
C SER A 207 -7.61 15.73 27.59
N ARG A 208 -8.73 15.29 27.02
CA ARG A 208 -9.56 16.10 26.13
C ARG A 208 -11.03 15.86 26.43
N THR A 209 -11.77 16.95 26.61
CA THR A 209 -13.23 16.92 26.71
C THR A 209 -13.82 16.85 25.30
N MET A 210 -14.71 15.89 25.07
CA MET A 210 -15.44 15.73 23.80
C MET A 210 -16.74 14.96 24.01
N LYS A 211 -17.60 14.92 22.99
CA LYS A 211 -18.83 14.13 23.02
C LYS A 211 -18.52 12.63 23.07
N VAL A 212 -19.35 11.86 23.76
CA VAL A 212 -19.25 10.39 23.86
C VAL A 212 -19.12 9.75 22.48
N LYS A 213 -19.89 10.21 21.49
CA LYS A 213 -19.85 9.69 20.12
C LYS A 213 -18.47 9.82 19.46
N ASP A 214 -17.83 10.97 19.64
CA ASP A 214 -16.50 11.24 19.08
C ASP A 214 -15.40 10.54 19.88
N ALA A 215 -15.54 10.52 21.22
CA ALA A 215 -14.67 9.79 22.12
C ALA A 215 -14.66 8.29 21.80
N LEU A 216 -15.83 7.68 21.58
CA LEU A 216 -15.94 6.25 21.30
C LEU A 216 -15.20 5.89 20.01
N ARG A 217 -15.37 6.67 18.93
CA ARG A 217 -14.64 6.46 17.67
C ARG A 217 -13.12 6.53 17.87
N GLN A 218 -12.64 7.58 18.54
CA GLN A 218 -11.21 7.78 18.77
C GLN A 218 -10.62 6.69 19.70
N LEU A 219 -11.34 6.30 20.74
CA LEU A 219 -10.92 5.25 21.67
C LEU A 219 -10.90 3.87 21.03
N ILE A 220 -11.82 3.57 20.10
CA ILE A 220 -11.79 2.32 19.33
C ILE A 220 -10.49 2.25 18.53
N ASP A 221 -10.12 3.33 17.83
CA ASP A 221 -8.89 3.36 17.02
C ASP A 221 -7.62 3.26 17.90
N ASP A 222 -7.61 3.93 19.05
CA ASP A 222 -6.52 3.85 20.04
C ASP A 222 -6.37 2.41 20.60
N GLU A 223 -7.47 1.78 21.03
CA GLU A 223 -7.43 0.41 21.56
C GLU A 223 -7.11 -0.62 20.48
N ALA A 224 -7.62 -0.44 19.26
CA ALA A 224 -7.27 -1.30 18.13
C ALA A 224 -5.76 -1.22 17.84
N SER A 225 -5.20 -0.01 17.79
CA SER A 225 -3.77 0.21 17.59
C SER A 225 -2.92 -0.44 18.68
N ARG A 226 -3.39 -0.41 19.93
CA ARG A 226 -2.71 -1.05 21.07
C ARG A 226 -2.77 -2.58 21.04
N LEU A 227 -3.86 -3.15 20.52
CA LEU A 227 -4.08 -4.59 20.45
C LEU A 227 -3.32 -5.26 19.29
N VAL A 228 -2.89 -4.50 18.29
CA VAL A 228 -2.13 -5.03 17.15
C VAL A 228 -0.71 -5.42 17.58
N ASN A 229 -0.28 -6.62 17.19
CA ASN A 229 1.10 -7.06 17.32
C ASN A 229 1.94 -6.55 16.14
N GLU A 230 2.73 -5.51 16.38
CA GLU A 230 3.57 -4.88 15.35
C GLU A 230 4.63 -5.82 14.76
N ASP A 231 5.14 -6.79 15.51
CA ASP A 231 6.16 -7.72 14.98
C ASP A 231 5.53 -8.77 14.06
N GLU A 232 4.30 -9.21 14.37
CA GLU A 232 3.52 -10.07 13.48
C GLU A 232 3.14 -9.33 12.18
N VAL A 233 2.77 -8.06 12.28
CA VAL A 233 2.47 -7.21 11.12
C VAL A 233 3.69 -7.08 10.22
N LYS A 234 4.89 -6.82 10.77
CA LYS A 234 6.14 -6.74 9.99
C LYS A 234 6.45 -8.05 9.27
N LEU A 235 6.37 -9.19 9.98
CA LEU A 235 6.64 -10.51 9.38
C LEU A 235 5.68 -10.81 8.23
N LYS A 236 4.38 -10.58 8.43
CA LYS A 236 3.36 -10.73 7.37
C LYS A 236 3.58 -9.76 6.21
N ALA A 237 4.02 -8.55 6.50
CA ALA A 237 4.25 -7.54 5.47
C ALA A 237 5.43 -7.92 4.56
N VAL A 238 6.53 -8.42 5.15
CA VAL A 238 7.69 -8.95 4.41
C VAL A 238 7.25 -10.10 3.50
N ASP A 239 6.60 -11.12 4.06
CA ASP A 239 6.11 -12.27 3.29
C ASP A 239 5.15 -11.84 2.16
N ALA A 240 4.24 -10.90 2.45
CA ALA A 240 3.31 -10.38 1.45
C ALA A 240 4.03 -9.65 0.31
N VAL A 241 5.12 -8.93 0.56
CA VAL A 241 5.91 -8.30 -0.52
C VAL A 241 6.59 -9.37 -1.37
N GLU A 242 7.32 -10.29 -0.75
CA GLU A 242 8.08 -11.32 -1.47
C GLU A 242 7.15 -12.22 -2.30
N GLN A 243 6.03 -12.65 -1.71
CA GLN A 243 5.13 -13.57 -2.39
C GLN A 243 4.13 -12.89 -3.31
N THR A 244 3.72 -11.66 -2.96
CA THR A 244 2.54 -11.02 -3.54
C THR A 244 2.71 -9.63 -4.11
N GLY A 245 3.84 -8.98 -3.86
CA GLY A 245 4.10 -7.61 -4.26
C GLY A 245 3.93 -7.38 -5.76
N ILE A 246 3.37 -6.22 -6.10
CA ILE A 246 3.21 -5.74 -7.47
C ILE A 246 3.85 -4.36 -7.58
N VAL A 247 4.79 -4.23 -8.53
CA VAL A 247 5.44 -2.97 -8.87
C VAL A 247 4.94 -2.53 -10.25
N PHE A 248 4.40 -1.31 -10.34
CA PHE A 248 4.05 -0.68 -11.59
C PHE A 248 5.06 0.41 -11.95
N ILE A 249 5.80 0.20 -13.04
CA ILE A 249 6.79 1.14 -13.57
C ILE A 249 6.18 1.86 -14.78
N ASP A 250 5.78 3.10 -14.59
CA ASP A 250 5.21 3.94 -15.63
C ASP A 250 6.31 4.64 -16.45
N GLU A 251 5.95 5.06 -17.67
CA GLU A 251 6.84 5.80 -18.58
C GLU A 251 8.15 5.07 -18.93
N MET A 252 8.13 3.73 -19.02
CA MET A 252 9.29 2.92 -19.41
C MET A 252 9.82 3.31 -20.81
N ASP A 253 8.96 3.83 -21.69
CA ASP A 253 9.36 4.33 -23.01
C ASP A 253 10.32 5.53 -22.96
N LYS A 254 10.37 6.26 -21.84
CA LYS A 254 11.23 7.45 -21.67
C LYS A 254 12.67 7.12 -21.31
N VAL A 255 12.91 5.93 -20.78
CA VAL A 255 14.26 5.41 -20.49
C VAL A 255 14.78 4.49 -21.57
N ALA A 256 13.98 4.19 -22.60
CA ALA A 256 14.44 3.54 -23.83
C ALA A 256 15.27 4.51 -24.70
N LYS A 257 16.16 3.96 -25.53
CA LYS A 257 16.92 4.77 -26.50
C LYS A 257 15.98 5.48 -27.47
N ARG A 258 16.27 6.74 -27.79
CA ARG A 258 15.66 7.44 -28.94
C ARG A 258 16.60 7.23 -30.12
N GLY A 259 16.07 6.88 -31.30
CA GLY A 259 16.88 6.49 -32.46
C GLY A 259 18.04 7.46 -32.82
N GLU A 260 19.14 6.87 -33.31
CA GLU A 260 20.35 7.41 -33.97
C GLU A 260 21.11 8.62 -33.38
N HIS A 261 20.66 9.28 -32.32
CA HIS A 261 21.41 10.39 -31.71
C HIS A 261 22.33 9.90 -30.59
N PHE A 262 23.51 9.41 -30.94
CA PHE A 262 24.59 9.10 -29.98
C PHE A 262 25.03 10.38 -29.23
N GLY A 263 24.41 10.66 -28.09
CA GLY A 263 24.76 11.77 -27.19
C GLY A 263 24.74 11.33 -25.72
N GLY A 264 25.44 12.06 -24.84
CA GLY A 264 25.67 11.66 -23.44
C GLY A 264 24.43 11.41 -22.57
N ALA A 265 23.25 11.90 -22.97
CA ALA A 265 21.99 11.65 -22.27
C ALA A 265 21.48 10.20 -22.41
N ASP A 266 21.94 9.46 -23.43
CA ASP A 266 21.52 8.06 -23.64
C ASP A 266 22.20 7.09 -22.67
N VAL A 267 23.41 7.40 -22.20
CA VAL A 267 24.12 6.59 -21.19
C VAL A 267 23.35 6.59 -19.86
N SER A 268 22.81 7.74 -19.48
CA SER A 268 21.98 7.92 -18.27
C SER A 268 20.69 7.08 -18.31
N ARG A 269 20.01 7.06 -19.46
CA ARG A 269 18.74 6.33 -19.64
C ARG A 269 18.93 4.81 -19.64
N GLU A 270 19.98 4.33 -20.30
CA GLU A 270 20.36 2.91 -20.21
C GLU A 270 20.83 2.53 -18.81
N GLY A 271 21.49 3.45 -18.09
CA GLY A 271 21.83 3.29 -16.68
C GLY A 271 20.62 2.92 -15.83
N VAL A 272 19.51 3.65 -15.96
CA VAL A 272 18.26 3.33 -15.25
C VAL A 272 17.75 1.93 -15.57
N GLN A 273 17.80 1.50 -16.83
CA GLN A 273 17.37 0.15 -17.19
C GLN A 273 18.26 -0.93 -16.57
N ARG A 274 19.58 -0.68 -16.52
CA ARG A 274 20.55 -1.59 -15.88
C ARG A 274 20.37 -1.65 -14.38
N ASP A 275 20.05 -0.52 -13.74
CA ASP A 275 19.82 -0.45 -12.30
C ASP A 275 18.50 -1.16 -11.92
N LEU A 276 17.45 -1.04 -12.75
CA LEU A 276 16.19 -1.76 -12.54
C LEU A 276 16.30 -3.27 -12.74
N LEU A 277 17.28 -3.74 -13.53
CA LEU A 277 17.40 -5.14 -13.92
C LEU A 277 17.57 -6.08 -12.70
N PRO A 278 18.49 -5.86 -11.74
CA PRO A 278 18.59 -6.67 -10.53
C PRO A 278 17.27 -6.86 -9.78
N LEU A 279 16.44 -5.81 -9.69
CA LEU A 279 15.15 -5.89 -9.00
C LEU A 279 14.20 -6.88 -9.71
N ILE A 280 14.20 -6.88 -11.04
CA ILE A 280 13.33 -7.72 -11.87
C ILE A 280 13.87 -9.16 -11.98
N GLU A 281 15.19 -9.34 -11.96
CA GLU A 281 15.83 -10.66 -11.99
C GLU A 281 15.73 -11.40 -10.67
N GLY A 282 15.67 -10.67 -9.56
CA GLY A 282 15.71 -11.21 -8.21
C GLY A 282 16.98 -10.74 -7.51
N CYS A 283 16.82 -9.86 -6.54
CA CYS A 283 17.88 -9.45 -5.64
C CYS A 283 17.35 -9.34 -4.21
N THR A 284 18.26 -9.11 -3.26
CA THR A 284 17.88 -8.83 -1.88
C THR A 284 18.10 -7.36 -1.57
N VAL A 285 17.03 -6.66 -1.21
CA VAL A 285 17.06 -5.24 -0.83
C VAL A 285 16.98 -5.09 0.68
N SER A 286 17.84 -4.26 1.25
CA SER A 286 17.82 -3.93 2.68
C SER A 286 16.78 -2.85 2.98
N THR A 287 15.95 -3.09 3.99
CA THR A 287 14.90 -2.16 4.44
C THR A 287 14.89 -2.05 5.96
N LYS A 288 14.21 -1.02 6.49
CA LYS A 288 13.99 -0.86 7.94
C LYS A 288 13.14 -1.98 8.56
N TYR A 289 12.52 -2.83 7.75
CA TYR A 289 11.70 -3.97 8.18
C TYR A 289 12.41 -5.32 8.01
N GLY A 290 13.66 -5.31 7.52
CA GLY A 290 14.42 -6.51 7.21
C GLY A 290 14.84 -6.58 5.74
N MET A 291 15.41 -7.72 5.37
CA MET A 291 15.81 -8.01 4.00
C MET A 291 14.60 -8.49 3.20
N ILE A 292 14.46 -8.00 1.96
CA ILE A 292 13.37 -8.36 1.05
C ILE A 292 13.94 -8.98 -0.21
N ARG A 293 13.47 -10.17 -0.58
CA ARG A 293 13.79 -10.83 -1.84
C ARG A 293 12.78 -10.47 -2.93
N THR A 294 13.26 -10.06 -4.11
CA THR A 294 12.40 -9.60 -5.21
C THR A 294 12.05 -10.68 -6.24
N ASP A 295 12.58 -11.89 -6.09
CA ASP A 295 12.50 -13.03 -7.03
C ASP A 295 11.07 -13.35 -7.51
N HIS A 296 10.08 -13.01 -6.70
CA HIS A 296 8.67 -13.36 -6.92
C HIS A 296 7.73 -12.16 -6.98
N VAL A 297 8.28 -10.94 -6.95
CA VAL A 297 7.55 -9.68 -7.17
C VAL A 297 7.13 -9.57 -8.63
N LEU A 298 5.86 -9.23 -8.88
CA LEU A 298 5.37 -9.02 -10.24
C LEU A 298 5.67 -7.59 -10.68
N PHE A 299 6.40 -7.44 -11.78
CA PHE A 299 6.64 -6.15 -12.42
C PHE A 299 5.68 -5.95 -13.60
N ILE A 300 5.03 -4.78 -13.62
CA ILE A 300 4.22 -4.31 -14.74
C ILE A 300 4.84 -3.00 -15.22
N ALA A 301 5.51 -3.03 -16.35
CA ALA A 301 6.02 -1.84 -17.03
C ALA A 301 4.95 -1.29 -17.98
N SER A 302 4.92 0.03 -18.14
CA SER A 302 3.97 0.74 -18.99
C SER A 302 4.69 1.81 -19.80
N GLY A 303 4.30 2.01 -21.05
CA GLY A 303 4.82 3.08 -21.88
C GLY A 303 3.92 3.40 -23.07
N ALA A 304 4.04 4.61 -23.58
CA ALA A 304 3.33 5.01 -24.80
C ALA A 304 4.02 4.54 -26.08
N PHE A 305 5.36 4.46 -26.05
CA PHE A 305 6.19 4.03 -27.17
C PHE A 305 5.90 4.79 -28.48
N HIS A 306 5.65 6.11 -28.38
CA HIS A 306 5.46 6.99 -29.55
C HIS A 306 6.80 7.39 -30.20
N LEU A 307 7.85 7.56 -29.39
CA LEU A 307 9.19 8.03 -29.82
C LEU A 307 10.28 6.95 -29.72
N SER A 308 9.91 5.78 -29.22
CA SER A 308 10.76 4.62 -29.01
C SER A 308 9.91 3.38 -29.21
N ARG A 309 10.53 2.24 -29.46
CA ARG A 309 9.87 0.94 -29.59
C ARG A 309 10.25 0.07 -28.39
N PRO A 310 9.44 -0.95 -28.04
CA PRO A 310 9.83 -1.94 -27.04
C PRO A 310 11.18 -2.62 -27.34
N SER A 311 11.55 -2.70 -28.62
CA SER A 311 12.86 -3.22 -29.07
C SER A 311 14.05 -2.33 -28.69
N ASP A 312 13.81 -1.07 -28.33
CA ASP A 312 14.84 -0.08 -27.99
C ASP A 312 15.20 -0.12 -26.49
N LEU A 313 14.54 -1.00 -25.72
CA LEU A 313 14.97 -1.39 -24.38
C LEU A 313 16.19 -2.32 -24.47
N ILE A 314 17.00 -2.36 -23.41
CA ILE A 314 18.16 -3.27 -23.36
C ILE A 314 17.69 -4.73 -23.51
N PRO A 315 18.43 -5.58 -24.24
CA PRO A 315 18.01 -6.97 -24.51
C PRO A 315 17.70 -7.79 -23.24
N GLU A 316 18.45 -7.56 -22.17
CA GLU A 316 18.30 -8.23 -20.88
C GLU A 316 16.92 -7.93 -20.27
N LEU A 317 16.52 -6.65 -20.27
CA LEU A 317 15.23 -6.22 -19.75
C LEU A 317 14.07 -6.73 -20.61
N GLN A 318 14.24 -6.78 -21.93
CA GLN A 318 13.24 -7.36 -22.83
C GLN A 318 12.97 -8.84 -22.51
N GLY A 319 14.02 -9.62 -22.20
CA GLY A 319 13.89 -11.02 -21.80
C GLY A 319 13.12 -11.21 -20.48
N ARG A 320 13.15 -10.20 -19.61
CA ARG A 320 12.43 -10.19 -18.33
C ARG A 320 11.01 -9.65 -18.40
N LEU A 321 10.56 -9.12 -19.54
CA LEU A 321 9.20 -8.64 -19.81
C LEU A 321 8.52 -9.50 -20.91
N PRO A 322 8.26 -10.79 -20.65
CA PRO A 322 7.80 -11.73 -21.67
C PRO A 322 6.36 -11.52 -22.12
N ILE A 323 5.48 -10.98 -21.27
CA ILE A 323 4.09 -10.69 -21.63
C ILE A 323 4.03 -9.28 -22.18
N ARG A 324 3.80 -9.13 -23.48
CA ARG A 324 3.60 -7.84 -24.13
C ARG A 324 2.14 -7.70 -24.50
N VAL A 325 1.53 -6.59 -24.12
CA VAL A 325 0.12 -6.33 -24.41
C VAL A 325 -0.09 -4.89 -24.84
N GLU A 326 -0.83 -4.73 -25.94
CA GLU A 326 -1.22 -3.43 -26.47
C GLU A 326 -2.60 -3.05 -25.92
N LEU A 327 -2.76 -1.77 -25.63
CA LEU A 327 -4.00 -1.16 -25.17
C LEU A 327 -4.46 -0.16 -26.23
N ASP A 328 -5.71 -0.33 -26.65
CA ASP A 328 -6.32 0.46 -27.71
C ASP A 328 -6.64 1.88 -27.22
N ALA A 329 -6.59 2.84 -28.14
CA ALA A 329 -7.13 4.17 -27.89
C ALA A 329 -8.65 4.09 -27.66
N LEU A 330 -9.15 4.84 -26.68
CA LEU A 330 -10.57 4.90 -26.36
C LEU A 330 -11.32 5.70 -27.42
N ASN A 331 -12.49 5.20 -27.83
CA ASN A 331 -13.38 5.91 -28.74
C ASN A 331 -14.47 6.69 -27.97
N VAL A 332 -15.35 7.39 -28.69
CA VAL A 332 -16.43 8.19 -28.07
C VAL A 332 -17.39 7.31 -27.27
N GLU A 333 -17.74 6.14 -27.79
CA GLU A 333 -18.62 5.18 -27.10
C GLU A 333 -17.98 4.70 -25.79
N ASP A 334 -16.67 4.44 -25.77
CA ASP A 334 -15.94 4.07 -24.57
C ASP A 334 -16.00 5.18 -23.51
N PHE A 335 -15.92 6.46 -23.92
CA PHE A 335 -16.06 7.58 -22.99
C PHE A 335 -17.46 7.67 -22.39
N GLU A 336 -18.52 7.48 -23.18
CA GLU A 336 -19.91 7.44 -22.68
C GLU A 336 -20.08 6.33 -21.63
N ARG A 337 -19.50 5.15 -21.90
CA ARG A 337 -19.53 4.01 -20.99
C ARG A 337 -18.73 4.27 -19.72
N ILE A 338 -17.55 4.88 -19.81
CA ILE A 338 -16.70 5.22 -18.66
C ILE A 338 -17.43 6.14 -17.67
N LEU A 339 -18.34 7.00 -18.14
CA LEU A 339 -19.09 7.92 -17.29
C LEU A 339 -20.20 7.24 -16.47
N THR A 340 -20.65 6.04 -16.85
CA THR A 340 -21.90 5.44 -16.36
C THR A 340 -21.78 3.98 -15.90
N GLU A 341 -20.87 3.19 -16.48
CA GLU A 341 -20.76 1.74 -16.20
C GLU A 341 -19.81 1.39 -15.05
N PRO A 342 -18.61 1.99 -14.90
CA PRO A 342 -17.69 1.62 -13.83
C PRO A 342 -18.26 1.88 -12.44
N SER A 343 -18.08 0.97 -11.49
CA SER A 343 -18.51 1.20 -10.11
C SER A 343 -17.74 2.37 -9.48
N ALA A 344 -18.45 3.27 -8.81
CA ALA A 344 -17.94 4.59 -8.38
C ALA A 344 -17.51 5.47 -9.57
N SER A 345 -18.29 5.45 -10.66
CA SER A 345 -18.11 6.38 -11.79
C SER A 345 -18.32 7.82 -11.34
N LEU A 346 -17.86 8.78 -12.14
CA LEU A 346 -17.93 10.22 -11.85
C LEU A 346 -19.36 10.77 -11.64
N THR A 347 -20.39 9.98 -11.97
CA THR A 347 -21.80 10.36 -11.83
C THR A 347 -22.49 9.77 -10.60
N GLU A 348 -21.81 8.95 -9.79
CA GLU A 348 -22.27 8.44 -8.47
C GLU A 348 -21.73 9.30 -7.31
#